data_AF-A0A1Z9JBC9-F1
#
_entry.id   AF-A0A1Z9JBC9-F1
#
_cell.length_a   1.000
_cell.length_b   1.000
_cell.length_c   1.000
_cell.angle_alpha   90.00
_cell.angle_beta   90.00
_cell.angle_gamma   90.00
#
_symmetry.space_group_name_H-M   'P 1'
#
loop_
_entity.id
_entity.type
_entity.pdbx_description
1 polymer ?
#
loop_
_entity_poly.entity_id
_entity_poly.type
_entity_poly.pdbx_seq_one_letter_code
_entity_poly.pdbx_strand_id
1 'polypeptide(L)'
;MIAIVSDLERQACDLEEKIINEQDIAKLSPDLAGVLYGNFAAHSILRREQFVVAIAEMQEKLVIAQDEIREDYKNLKGFELTQEARDKVDALEQSRSEHAVLDEIGSNAHRQKKFKETF
;
A
#
# COMPACT_ATOMS: atom_id res chain seq x y z
N MET A 1 -8.63 2.07 -6.66
CA MET A 1 -8.08 1.62 -7.96
C MET A 1 -8.39 0.15 -8.27
N ILE A 2 -8.14 -0.81 -7.38
CA ILE A 2 -8.49 -2.24 -7.61
C ILE A 2 -9.97 -2.45 -7.95
N ALA A 3 -10.88 -1.79 -7.22
CA ALA A 3 -12.31 -1.84 -7.48
C ALA A 3 -12.71 -1.23 -8.84
N ILE A 4 -11.90 -0.30 -9.38
CA ILE A 4 -12.17 0.35 -10.67
C ILE A 4 -11.70 -0.54 -11.82
N VAL A 5 -10.51 -1.16 -11.69
CA VAL A 5 -10.01 -2.14 -12.69
C VAL A 5 -10.98 -3.32 -12.80
N SER A 6 -11.38 -3.90 -11.67
CA SER A 6 -12.35 -5.02 -11.68
C SER A 6 -13.71 -4.65 -12.25
N ASP A 7 -14.18 -3.42 -12.03
CA ASP A 7 -15.42 -2.93 -12.66
C ASP A 7 -15.26 -2.75 -14.18
N LEU A 8 -14.13 -2.23 -14.65
CA LEU A 8 -13.83 -2.12 -16.09
C LEU A 8 -13.72 -3.50 -16.76
N GLU A 9 -13.06 -4.47 -16.11
CA GLU A 9 -12.97 -5.86 -16.57
C GLU A 9 -14.37 -6.48 -16.68
N ARG A 10 -15.22 -6.28 -15.66
CA ARG A 10 -16.61 -6.74 -15.69
C ARG A 10 -17.39 -6.12 -16.85
N GLN A 11 -17.30 -4.81 -17.04
CA GLN A 11 -17.98 -4.12 -18.14
C GLN A 11 -17.49 -4.60 -19.51
N ALA A 12 -16.20 -4.94 -19.64
CA ALA A 12 -15.64 -5.53 -20.85
C ALA A 12 -16.20 -6.93 -21.11
N CYS A 13 -16.29 -7.79 -20.09
CA CYS A 13 -16.92 -9.11 -20.21
C CYS A 13 -18.40 -9.00 -20.59
N ASP A 14 -19.15 -8.12 -19.93
CA ASP A 14 -20.57 -7.88 -20.23
C ASP A 14 -20.77 -7.40 -21.68
N LEU A 15 -19.82 -6.63 -22.22
CA LEU A 15 -19.83 -6.19 -23.62
C LEU A 15 -19.57 -7.37 -24.56
N GLU A 16 -18.65 -8.28 -24.24
CA GLU A 16 -18.37 -9.46 -25.05
C GLU A 16 -19.59 -10.39 -25.14
N GLU A 17 -20.28 -10.62 -24.03
CA GLU A 17 -21.53 -11.38 -24.03
C GLU A 17 -22.62 -10.73 -24.90
N LYS A 18 -22.75 -9.40 -24.83
CA LYS A 18 -23.68 -8.65 -25.69
C LYS A 18 -23.34 -8.79 -27.17
N ILE A 19 -22.05 -8.72 -27.53
CA ILE A 19 -21.63 -8.88 -28.92
C ILE A 19 -22.04 -10.25 -29.46
N ILE A 20 -21.81 -11.32 -28.69
CA ILE A 20 -22.19 -12.68 -29.09
C ILE A 20 -23.70 -12.78 -29.32
N ASN A 21 -24.49 -12.26 -28.38
CA ASN A 21 -25.96 -12.27 -28.48
C ASN A 21 -26.44 -11.49 -29.72
N GLU A 22 -25.94 -10.28 -29.94
CA GLU A 22 -26.33 -9.45 -31.10
C GLU A 22 -25.87 -10.07 -32.42
N GLN A 23 -24.72 -10.75 -32.44
CA GLN A 23 -24.26 -11.48 -33.60
C GLN A 23 -25.20 -12.63 -33.95
N ASP A 24 -25.70 -13.36 -32.96
CA ASP A 24 -26.63 -14.46 -33.18
C ASP A 24 -28.01 -13.97 -33.62
N ILE A 25 -28.50 -12.85 -33.08
CA ILE A 25 -29.71 -12.18 -33.55
C ILE A 25 -29.56 -11.75 -35.02
N ALA A 26 -28.42 -11.17 -35.38
CA ALA A 26 -28.12 -10.75 -36.75
C ALA A 26 -28.09 -11.92 -37.73
N LYS A 27 -27.58 -13.08 -37.33
CA LYS A 27 -27.62 -14.32 -38.13
C LYS A 27 -29.04 -14.85 -38.32
N LEU A 28 -29.89 -14.75 -37.29
CA LEU A 28 -31.27 -15.23 -37.32
C LEU A 28 -32.21 -14.32 -38.13
N SER A 29 -31.90 -13.03 -38.24
CA SER A 29 -32.66 -12.06 -39.04
C SER A 29 -31.75 -11.23 -39.96
N PRO A 30 -31.27 -11.81 -41.07
CA PRO A 30 -30.30 -11.16 -41.95
C PRO A 30 -30.84 -9.88 -42.61
N ASP A 31 -32.14 -9.85 -42.94
CA ASP A 31 -32.76 -8.78 -43.73
C ASP A 31 -32.83 -7.43 -42.99
N LEU A 32 -32.93 -7.45 -41.66
CA LEU A 32 -33.03 -6.25 -40.83
C LEU A 32 -31.88 -6.16 -39.82
N ALA A 33 -31.73 -7.17 -38.96
CA ALA A 33 -30.72 -7.17 -37.91
C ALA A 33 -29.30 -7.34 -38.50
N GLY A 34 -29.14 -8.18 -39.53
CA GLY A 34 -27.88 -8.33 -40.26
C GLY A 34 -27.35 -7.03 -40.85
N VAL A 35 -28.23 -6.20 -41.43
CA VAL A 35 -27.86 -4.90 -42.02
C VAL A 35 -27.39 -3.91 -40.96
N LEU A 36 -28.05 -3.87 -39.80
CA LEU A 36 -27.71 -2.94 -38.70
C LEU A 36 -26.49 -3.40 -37.88
N TYR A 37 -26.21 -4.70 -37.86
CA TYR A 37 -25.15 -5.30 -37.05
C TYR A 37 -23.76 -4.74 -37.36
N GLY A 38 -23.48 -4.37 -38.62
CA GLY A 38 -22.17 -3.82 -38.99
C GLY A 38 -21.80 -2.56 -38.20
N ASN A 39 -22.77 -1.66 -37.97
CA ASN A 39 -22.55 -0.45 -37.18
C ASN A 39 -22.35 -0.79 -35.69
N PHE A 40 -23.18 -1.68 -35.14
CA PHE A 40 -23.04 -2.16 -33.77
C PHE A 40 -21.67 -2.80 -33.53
N ALA A 41 -21.21 -3.65 -34.44
CA ALA A 41 -19.92 -4.33 -34.37
C ALA A 41 -18.76 -3.32 -34.40
N ALA A 42 -18.80 -2.32 -35.30
CA ALA A 42 -17.78 -1.28 -35.38
C ALA A 42 -17.68 -0.48 -34.06
N HIS A 43 -18.81 -0.05 -33.49
CA HIS A 43 -18.82 0.61 -32.18
C HIS A 43 -18.32 -0.28 -31.05
N SER A 44 -18.67 -1.57 -31.09
CA SER A 44 -18.25 -2.53 -30.08
C SER A 44 -16.75 -2.79 -30.10
N ILE A 45 -16.12 -2.85 -31.28
CA ILE A 45 -14.66 -2.95 -31.42
C ILE A 45 -13.98 -1.73 -30.81
N LEU A 46 -14.42 -0.52 -31.16
CA LEU A 46 -13.87 0.71 -30.58
C LEU A 46 -14.02 0.73 -29.06
N ARG A 47 -15.16 0.25 -28.54
CA ARG A 47 -15.39 0.20 -27.10
C ARG A 47 -14.49 -0.82 -26.40
N ARG A 48 -14.19 -1.96 -27.03
CA ARG A 48 -13.22 -2.94 -26.50
C ARG A 48 -11.83 -2.36 -26.42
N GLU A 49 -11.38 -1.67 -27.46
CA GLU A 49 -10.07 -0.98 -27.46
C GLU A 49 -9.99 0.06 -26.33
N GLN A 50 -11.05 0.84 -26.11
CA GLN A 50 -11.14 1.78 -24.99
C GLN A 50 -11.01 1.09 -23.62
N PHE A 51 -11.67 -0.06 -23.42
CA PHE A 51 -11.54 -0.80 -22.17
C PHE A 51 -10.13 -1.34 -21.95
N VAL A 52 -9.49 -1.89 -22.99
CA VAL A 52 -8.11 -2.41 -22.91
C VAL A 52 -7.14 -1.30 -22.50
N VAL A 53 -7.24 -0.13 -23.15
CA VAL A 53 -6.39 1.02 -22.82
C VAL A 53 -6.66 1.50 -21.40
N ALA A 54 -7.94 1.67 -21.01
CA ALA A 54 -8.29 2.14 -19.68
C ALA A 54 -7.84 1.18 -18.56
N ILE A 55 -7.96 -0.13 -18.78
CA ILE A 55 -7.49 -1.15 -17.82
C ILE A 55 -5.98 -1.07 -17.68
N ALA A 56 -5.23 -1.02 -18.79
CA ALA A 56 -3.77 -0.93 -18.77
C ALA A 56 -3.28 0.33 -18.03
N GLU A 57 -3.87 1.50 -18.32
CA GLU A 57 -3.54 2.75 -17.64
C GLU A 57 -3.82 2.70 -16.14
N MET A 58 -4.93 2.08 -15.72
CA MET A 58 -5.25 1.96 -14.29
C MET A 58 -4.36 0.95 -13.57
N GLN A 59 -3.97 -0.13 -14.26
CA GLN A 59 -3.02 -1.12 -13.72
C GLN A 59 -1.64 -0.48 -13.52
N GLU A 60 -1.16 0.32 -14.47
CA GLU A 60 0.10 1.06 -14.34
C GLU A 60 0.07 2.02 -13.14
N LYS A 61 -0.99 2.85 -13.03
CA LYS A 61 -1.16 3.75 -11.89
C LYS A 61 -1.23 3.03 -10.55
N LEU A 62 -1.82 1.84 -10.52
CA LEU A 62 -1.89 1.01 -9.33
C LEU A 62 -0.50 0.52 -8.91
N VAL A 63 0.33 0.08 -9.86
CA VAL A 63 1.70 -0.35 -9.58
C VAL A 63 2.52 0.82 -9.02
N ILE A 64 2.46 1.99 -9.67
CA ILE A 64 3.15 3.20 -9.21
C ILE A 64 2.74 3.55 -7.77
N ALA A 65 1.43 3.61 -7.49
CA ALA A 65 0.94 3.93 -6.16
C ALA A 65 1.35 2.89 -5.11
N GLN A 66 1.43 1.61 -5.47
CA GLN A 66 1.91 0.56 -4.57
C GLN A 66 3.39 0.72 -4.25
N ASP A 67 4.20 1.10 -5.24
CA ASP A 67 5.63 1.33 -5.06
C ASP A 67 5.89 2.56 -4.20
N GLU A 68 5.16 3.66 -4.41
CA GLU A 68 5.21 4.86 -3.57
C GLU A 68 4.88 4.54 -2.09
N ILE A 69 3.77 3.83 -1.85
CA ILE A 69 3.39 3.41 -0.48
C ILE A 69 4.48 2.53 0.15
N ARG A 70 5.07 1.63 -0.64
CA ARG A 70 6.13 0.73 -0.15
C ARG A 70 7.38 1.52 0.24
N GLU A 71 7.76 2.50 -0.57
CA GLU A 71 8.91 3.36 -0.30
C GLU A 71 8.69 4.22 0.94
N ASP A 72 7.54 4.88 1.05
CA ASP A 72 7.17 5.68 2.22
C ASP A 72 7.16 4.86 3.50
N TYR A 73 6.59 3.64 3.46
CA TYR A 73 6.58 2.74 4.60
C TYR A 73 7.99 2.31 5.01
N LYS A 74 8.85 2.01 4.04
CA LYS A 74 10.26 1.65 4.30
C LYS A 74 11.00 2.81 4.95
N ASN A 75 10.80 4.04 4.45
CA ASN A 75 11.42 5.24 4.99
C ASN A 75 10.96 5.49 6.43
N LEU A 76 9.65 5.46 6.68
CA LEU A 76 9.08 5.60 8.02
C LEU A 76 9.68 4.56 8.98
N LYS A 77 9.76 3.29 8.56
CA LYS A 77 10.31 2.25 9.41
C LYS A 77 11.80 2.44 9.71
N GLY A 78 12.56 2.95 8.74
CA GLY A 78 13.96 3.34 8.95
C GLY A 78 14.10 4.41 10.02
N PHE A 79 13.23 5.43 10.01
CA PHE A 79 13.21 6.46 11.06
C PHE A 79 12.84 5.89 12.42
N GLU A 80 11.78 5.08 12.51
CA GLU A 80 11.36 4.44 13.77
C GLU A 80 12.48 3.62 14.40
N LEU A 81 13.16 2.77 13.62
CA LEU A 81 14.27 1.95 14.11
C LEU A 81 15.45 2.79 14.57
N THR A 82 15.75 3.88 13.84
CA THR A 82 16.83 4.80 14.22
C THR A 82 16.50 5.51 15.52
N GLN A 83 15.25 5.94 15.70
CA GLN A 83 14.81 6.59 16.93
C GLN A 83 14.83 5.61 18.10
N GLU A 84 14.32 4.39 17.93
CA GLU A 84 14.36 3.35 18.96
C GLU A 84 15.81 3.03 19.40
N ALA A 85 16.76 3.02 18.45
CA ALA A 85 18.16 2.84 18.77
C ALA A 85 18.74 4.00 19.60
N ARG A 86 18.38 5.25 19.28
CA ARG A 86 18.78 6.43 20.06
C ARG A 86 18.20 6.40 21.46
N ASP A 87 16.90 6.15 21.58
CA ASP A 87 16.20 6.09 22.86
C ASP A 87 16.82 5.02 23.78
N LYS A 88 17.25 3.88 23.22
CA LYS A 88 17.97 2.84 23.97
C LYS A 88 19.33 3.29 24.48
N VAL A 89 20.09 4.04 23.67
CA VAL A 89 21.39 4.57 24.07
C VAL A 89 21.19 5.61 25.18
N ASP A 90 20.27 6.55 24.98
CA ASP A 90 19.99 7.61 25.95
C ASP A 90 19.51 7.03 27.29
N ALA A 91 18.63 6.02 27.27
CA ALA A 91 18.18 5.33 28.47
C ALA A 91 19.33 4.61 29.20
N LEU A 92 20.27 4.02 28.46
CA LEU A 92 21.42 3.34 29.04
C LEU A 92 22.43 4.32 29.64
N GLU A 93 22.65 5.47 28.99
CA GLU A 93 23.48 6.55 29.53
C GLU A 93 22.85 7.16 30.78
N GLN A 94 21.54 7.40 30.77
CA GLN A 94 20.81 7.88 31.93
C GLN A 94 20.91 6.89 33.09
N SER A 95 20.65 5.61 32.85
CA SER A 95 20.78 4.56 33.86
C SER A 95 22.20 4.49 34.42
N ARG A 96 23.24 4.60 33.58
CA ARG A 96 24.65 4.64 34.05
C ARG A 96 24.92 5.85 34.94
N SER A 97 24.43 7.02 34.56
CA SER A 97 24.57 8.25 35.35
C SER A 97 23.88 8.13 36.71
N GLU A 98 22.64 7.65 36.72
CA GLU A 98 21.87 7.40 37.95
C GLU A 98 22.56 6.41 38.87
N HIS A 99 23.08 5.29 38.33
CA HIS A 99 23.86 4.33 39.09
C HIS A 99 25.13 4.94 39.71
N ALA A 100 25.89 5.74 38.95
CA ALA A 100 27.08 6.40 39.47
C ALA A 100 26.77 7.35 40.64
N VAL A 101 25.67 8.11 40.55
CA VAL A 101 25.21 8.99 41.63
C VAL A 101 24.80 8.19 42.87
N LEU A 102 24.05 7.09 42.68
CA LEU A 102 23.63 6.23 43.78
C LEU A 102 24.82 5.56 44.49
N ASP A 103 25.83 5.13 43.73
CA ASP A 103 27.06 4.54 44.28
C ASP A 103 27.87 5.56 45.10
N GLU A 104 27.92 6.82 44.64
CA GLU A 104 28.56 7.92 45.38
C GLU A 104 27.83 8.18 46.71
N ILE A 105 26.50 8.28 46.68
CA ILE A 105 25.67 8.46 47.88
C ILE A 105 25.89 7.31 48.86
N GLY A 106 25.85 6.06 48.38
CA GLY A 106 26.06 4.86 49.20
C GLY A 106 27.45 4.82 49.84
N SER A 107 28.49 5.16 49.08
CA SER A 107 29.87 5.23 49.57
C SER A 107 30.03 6.30 50.64
N ASN A 108 29.45 7.50 50.43
CA ASN A 108 29.49 8.59 51.39
C ASN A 108 28.73 8.25 52.68
N ALA A 109 27.55 7.67 52.57
CA ALA A 109 26.76 7.21 53.73
C ALA A 109 27.52 6.17 54.56
N HIS A 110 28.16 5.19 53.89
CA HIS A 110 28.98 4.19 54.58
C HIS A 110 30.20 4.80 55.27
N ARG A 111 30.91 5.75 54.63
CA ARG A 111 32.03 6.47 55.26
C ARG A 111 31.59 7.25 56.49
N GLN A 112 30.46 7.96 56.43
CA GLN A 112 29.92 8.69 57.58
C GLN A 112 29.57 7.75 58.75
N LYS A 113 28.99 6.59 58.46
CA LYS A 113 28.69 5.58 59.49
C LYS A 113 29.96 5.08 60.17
N LYS A 114 30.99 4.70 59.39
CA LYS A 114 32.28 4.28 59.97
C LYS A 114 32.94 5.37 60.80
N PHE A 115 32.90 6.63 60.35
CA PHE A 115 33.47 7.74 61.11
C PHE A 115 32.81 7.89 62.49
N LYS A 116 31.47 7.76 62.55
CA LYS A 116 30.71 7.79 63.82
C LYS A 116 30.93 6.57 64.72
N GLU A 117 31.40 5.44 64.20
CA GLU A 117 31.71 4.24 65.01
C GLU A 117 33.13 4.29 65.60
N THR A 118 34.02 5.10 65.02
CA THR A 118 35.41 5.29 65.48
C THR A 118 35.61 6.40 66.52
N PHE A 119 34.56 7.16 66.84
CA PHE A 119 34.54 8.19 67.89
C PHE A 119 33.41 7.89 68.88
#